data_AF-E1R188-F1
#
_entry.id   AF-E1R188-F1
#
_cell.length_a   1.000
_cell.length_b   1.000
_cell.length_c   1.000
_cell.angle_alpha   90.00
_cell.angle_beta   90.00
_cell.angle_gamma   90.00
#
_symmetry.space_group_name_H-M   'P 1'
#
loop_
_entity.id
_entity.type
_entity.pdbx_description
1 polymer ?
#
loop_
_entity_poly.entity_id
_entity_poly.type
_entity_poly.pdbx_seq_one_letter_code
_entity_poly.pdbx_strand_id
1 'polypeptide(L)'
;MFTVLFNLFSLFTEHRAEQRGNSIFLSRILQFLVLILAGSFLFGIFLPGLSFNSVSVSLSRLMGRNNPLLSSLGTGAFDRFVLVFFGAVVLVNEMNNVIRFILGLIKTEPRLKATTDDDLDSKELGRGKIIGVLERMLFYLFVLTGNYSSVAFVLTAKAFARFKELDDKDFAEYMLIGTLLSSALSIFWTFIIRAVIASL
;
A
#
# COMPACT_ATOMS: atom_id res chain seq x y z
N MET A 1 2.00 -17.94 -4.90
CA MET A 1 0.96 -18.96 -4.56
C MET A 1 0.34 -18.70 -3.20
N PHE A 2 1.12 -18.57 -2.12
CA PHE A 2 0.61 -18.19 -0.78
C PHE A 2 -0.18 -16.87 -0.77
N THR A 3 0.31 -15.82 -1.43
CA THR A 3 -0.36 -14.51 -1.47
C THR A 3 -1.69 -14.52 -2.23
N VAL A 4 -1.80 -15.38 -3.26
CA VAL A 4 -3.02 -15.53 -4.06
C VAL A 4 -4.06 -16.34 -3.28
N LEU A 5 -3.64 -17.42 -2.62
CA LEU A 5 -4.47 -18.19 -1.68
C LEU A 5 -4.92 -17.34 -0.48
N PHE A 6 -4.04 -16.44 0.00
CA PHE A 6 -4.32 -15.54 1.10
C PHE A 6 -5.27 -14.40 0.70
N ASN A 7 -5.15 -13.85 -0.51
CA ASN A 7 -6.12 -12.91 -1.08
C ASN A 7 -7.46 -13.57 -1.39
N LEU A 8 -7.48 -14.84 -1.80
CA LEU A 8 -8.73 -15.61 -1.95
C LEU A 8 -9.39 -15.86 -0.59
N PHE A 9 -8.59 -16.17 0.43
CA PHE A 9 -9.07 -16.30 1.81
C PHE A 9 -9.58 -14.97 2.38
N SER A 10 -8.93 -13.84 2.07
CA SER A 10 -9.40 -12.51 2.47
C SER A 10 -10.73 -12.16 1.81
N LEU A 11 -10.89 -12.45 0.52
CA LEU A 11 -12.15 -12.27 -0.21
C LEU A 11 -13.28 -13.16 0.35
N PHE A 12 -12.94 -14.40 0.75
CA PHE A 12 -13.89 -15.34 1.35
C PHE A 12 -14.33 -14.95 2.76
N THR A 13 -13.41 -14.38 3.55
CA THR A 13 -13.69 -13.85 4.90
C THR A 13 -14.47 -12.55 4.85
N GLU A 14 -14.23 -11.70 3.85
CA GLU A 14 -14.99 -10.47 3.61
C GLU A 14 -16.45 -10.79 3.26
N HIS A 15 -16.68 -11.78 2.36
CA HIS A 15 -18.03 -12.19 1.98
C HIS A 15 -18.83 -12.82 3.15
N ARG A 16 -18.15 -13.50 4.09
CA ARG A 16 -18.78 -14.01 5.32
C ARG A 16 -19.00 -12.93 6.39
N ALA A 17 -18.15 -11.92 6.47
CA ALA A 17 -18.29 -10.81 7.42
C ALA A 17 -19.47 -9.90 7.06
N GLU A 18 -19.67 -9.67 5.76
CA GLU A 18 -20.79 -8.91 5.19
C GLU A 18 -22.15 -9.56 5.50
N GLN A 19 -22.22 -10.89 5.52
CA GLN A 19 -23.44 -11.63 5.88
C GLN A 19 -23.74 -11.67 7.39
N ARG A 20 -22.76 -11.38 8.26
CA ARG A 20 -22.90 -11.51 9.72
C ARG A 20 -23.14 -10.21 10.48
N GLY A 21 -23.23 -9.07 9.79
CA GLY A 21 -23.37 -7.75 10.45
C GLY A 21 -22.21 -7.41 11.38
N ASN A 22 -21.09 -8.12 11.26
CA ASN A 22 -19.90 -7.88 12.06
C ASN A 22 -19.15 -6.73 11.40
N SER A 23 -18.59 -5.81 12.19
CA SER A 23 -17.92 -4.64 11.61
C SER A 23 -16.78 -5.12 10.70
N ILE A 24 -16.92 -4.84 9.41
CA ILE A 24 -15.90 -5.12 8.37
C ILE A 24 -14.52 -4.61 8.84
N PHE A 25 -14.54 -3.56 9.66
CA PHE A 25 -13.43 -3.03 10.46
C PHE A 25 -12.59 -4.10 11.19
N LEU A 26 -13.20 -5.00 11.98
CA LEU A 26 -12.45 -5.97 12.78
C LEU A 26 -11.71 -6.99 11.89
N SER A 27 -12.36 -7.41 10.79
CA SER A 27 -11.73 -8.31 9.82
C SER A 27 -10.53 -7.66 9.12
N ARG A 28 -10.58 -6.35 8.86
CA ARG A 28 -9.50 -5.59 8.20
C ARG A 28 -8.31 -5.31 9.13
N ILE A 29 -8.57 -4.98 10.39
CA ILE A 29 -7.51 -4.87 11.40
C ILE A 29 -6.83 -6.21 11.62
N LEU A 30 -7.60 -7.30 11.65
CA LEU A 30 -7.05 -8.65 11.73
C LEU A 30 -6.16 -8.95 10.52
N GLN A 31 -6.57 -8.59 9.31
CA GLN A 31 -5.76 -8.76 8.09
C GLN A 31 -4.44 -7.98 8.17
N PHE A 32 -4.47 -6.71 8.58
CA PHE A 32 -3.28 -5.89 8.78
C PHE A 32 -2.33 -6.49 9.82
N LEU A 33 -2.88 -6.93 10.95
CA LEU A 33 -2.13 -7.62 12.01
C LEU A 33 -1.49 -8.92 11.51
N VAL A 34 -2.23 -9.72 10.73
CA VAL A 34 -1.71 -10.98 10.17
C VAL A 34 -0.60 -10.72 9.16
N LEU A 35 -0.68 -9.66 8.35
CA LEU A 35 0.39 -9.26 7.43
C LEU A 35 1.66 -8.82 8.18
N ILE A 36 1.51 -8.05 9.25
CA ILE A 36 2.63 -7.68 10.13
C ILE A 36 3.23 -8.95 10.77
N LEU A 37 2.39 -9.86 11.27
CA LEU A 37 2.84 -11.12 11.87
C LEU A 37 3.56 -12.02 10.87
N ALA A 38 3.06 -12.10 9.63
CA ALA A 38 3.70 -12.85 8.55
C ALA A 38 5.05 -12.22 8.16
N GLY A 39 5.14 -10.90 8.14
CA GLY A 39 6.40 -10.18 8.00
C GLY A 39 7.38 -10.53 9.12
N SER A 40 6.96 -10.40 10.39
CA SER A 40 7.79 -10.76 11.54
C SER A 40 8.24 -12.23 11.54
N PHE A 41 7.45 -13.13 10.97
CA PHE A 41 7.84 -14.53 10.78
C PHE A 41 8.93 -14.73 9.72
N LEU A 42 8.90 -13.94 8.64
CA LEU A 42 9.89 -13.99 7.57
C LEU A 42 11.25 -13.37 7.98
N PHE A 43 11.21 -12.33 8.82
CA PHE A 43 12.37 -11.48 9.16
C PHE A 43 12.89 -11.61 10.61
N GLY A 44 12.37 -12.56 11.40
CA GLY A 44 12.83 -12.83 12.76
C GLY A 44 11.89 -12.22 13.82
N ILE A 45 11.38 -13.09 14.69
CA ILE A 45 10.13 -12.90 15.45
C ILE A 45 10.05 -11.62 16.30
N PHE A 46 11.14 -11.01 16.73
CA PHE A 46 11.14 -9.70 17.41
C PHE A 46 12.59 -9.15 17.30
N LEU A 47 12.83 -8.19 16.41
CA LEU A 47 14.16 -7.73 15.97
C LEU A 47 15.18 -7.56 17.12
N PRO A 48 16.40 -8.11 16.96
CA PRO A 48 17.55 -7.24 16.74
C PRO A 48 18.43 -7.77 15.60
N GLY A 49 18.37 -7.07 14.46
CA GLY A 49 18.90 -7.47 13.16
C GLY A 49 17.82 -8.17 12.32
N LEU A 50 17.43 -7.57 11.19
CA LEU A 50 16.45 -8.13 10.23
C LEU A 50 17.06 -9.32 9.49
N SER A 51 17.35 -10.39 10.21
CA SER A 51 17.88 -11.62 9.62
C SER A 51 16.71 -12.53 9.24
N PHE A 52 16.78 -13.09 8.04
CA PHE A 52 15.79 -14.05 7.57
C PHE A 52 15.76 -15.26 8.50
N ASN A 53 14.55 -15.74 8.82
CA ASN A 53 14.37 -16.99 9.57
C ASN A 53 15.13 -18.14 8.86
N SER A 54 15.70 -19.08 9.62
CA SER A 54 16.40 -20.27 9.09
C SER A 54 15.62 -21.00 7.99
N VAL A 55 14.29 -20.97 8.05
CA VAL A 55 13.39 -21.54 7.04
C VAL A 55 13.43 -20.76 5.72
N SER A 56 13.42 -19.43 5.73
CA SER A 56 13.44 -18.62 4.51
C SER A 56 14.82 -18.61 3.85
N VAL A 57 15.91 -18.69 4.64
CA VAL A 57 17.27 -18.94 4.13
C VAL A 57 17.39 -20.33 3.49
N SER A 58 16.74 -21.34 4.07
CA SER A 58 16.72 -22.69 3.49
C SER A 58 15.92 -22.72 2.18
N LEU A 59 14.82 -21.97 2.12
CA LEU A 59 14.00 -21.84 0.92
C LEU A 59 14.73 -21.11 -0.22
N SER A 60 15.45 -20.03 0.07
CA SER A 60 16.24 -19.30 -0.92
C SER A 60 17.36 -20.18 -1.51
N ARG A 61 18.02 -21.00 -0.68
CA ARG A 61 19.01 -22.00 -1.13
C ARG A 61 18.38 -23.11 -1.99
N LEU A 62 17.19 -23.58 -1.64
CA LEU A 62 16.45 -24.58 -2.42
C LEU A 62 16.02 -24.04 -3.80
N MET A 63 15.50 -22.81 -3.85
CA MET A 63 15.07 -22.17 -5.09
C MET A 63 16.24 -21.75 -5.99
N GLY A 64 17.38 -21.36 -5.39
CA GLY A 64 18.62 -21.03 -6.11
C GLY A 64 19.33 -22.25 -6.72
N ARG A 65 19.05 -23.47 -6.25
CA ARG A 65 19.69 -24.70 -6.74
C ARG A 65 19.43 -24.98 -8.23
N ASN A 66 18.28 -24.56 -8.76
CA ASN A 66 17.86 -24.84 -10.13
C ASN A 66 17.77 -23.60 -11.04
N ASN A 67 17.95 -22.40 -10.47
CA ASN A 67 17.81 -21.14 -11.21
C ASN A 67 19.13 -20.35 -11.16
N PRO A 68 19.93 -20.35 -12.24
CA PRO A 68 21.23 -19.67 -12.26
C PRO A 68 21.14 -18.16 -11.93
N LEU A 69 20.00 -17.52 -12.28
CA LEU A 69 19.69 -16.13 -11.91
C LEU A 69 19.52 -15.93 -10.39
N LEU A 70 18.88 -16.87 -9.69
CA LEU A 70 18.71 -16.80 -8.23
C LEU A 70 20.00 -17.17 -7.50
N SER A 71 20.82 -18.08 -8.03
CA SER A 71 22.13 -18.39 -7.43
C SER A 71 23.14 -17.25 -7.57
N SER A 72 23.00 -16.39 -8.61
CA SER A 72 23.82 -15.18 -8.74
C SER A 72 23.40 -14.03 -7.84
N LEU A 73 22.15 -14.04 -7.35
CA LEU A 73 21.68 -13.11 -6.34
C LEU A 73 22.15 -13.64 -4.97
N GLY A 74 23.21 -13.05 -4.42
CA GLY A 74 23.64 -13.37 -3.05
C GLY A 74 22.49 -13.21 -2.05
N THR A 75 22.58 -13.87 -0.88
CA THR A 75 21.50 -13.89 0.12
C THR A 75 21.00 -12.47 0.47
N GLY A 76 21.89 -11.50 0.62
CA GLY A 76 21.51 -10.10 0.88
C GLY A 76 20.74 -9.41 -0.26
N ALA A 77 20.93 -9.80 -1.52
CA ALA A 77 20.19 -9.23 -2.64
C ALA A 77 18.75 -9.75 -2.69
N PHE A 78 18.55 -11.03 -2.39
CA PHE A 78 17.22 -11.62 -2.24
C PHE A 78 16.46 -10.98 -1.08
N ASP A 79 17.15 -10.74 0.02
CA ASP A 79 16.60 -10.16 1.24
C ASP A 79 16.05 -8.74 0.99
N ARG A 80 16.83 -7.91 0.29
CA ARG A 80 16.41 -6.57 -0.15
C ARG A 80 15.24 -6.62 -1.14
N PHE A 81 15.26 -7.57 -2.07
CA PHE A 81 14.15 -7.75 -3.02
C PHE A 81 12.83 -8.09 -2.31
N VAL A 82 12.85 -9.01 -1.35
CA VAL A 82 11.65 -9.39 -0.58
C VAL A 82 11.12 -8.20 0.22
N LEU A 83 11.99 -7.38 0.81
CA LEU A 83 11.58 -6.17 1.54
C LEU A 83 10.97 -5.10 0.64
N VAL A 84 11.56 -4.86 -0.54
CA VAL A 84 10.99 -3.94 -1.52
C VAL A 84 9.61 -4.44 -1.97
N PHE A 85 9.49 -5.74 -2.24
CA PHE A 85 8.23 -6.34 -2.64
C PHE A 85 7.17 -6.25 -1.53
N PHE A 86 7.54 -6.59 -0.29
CA PHE A 86 6.67 -6.49 0.88
C PHE A 86 6.20 -5.04 1.09
N GLY A 87 7.13 -4.09 1.05
CA GLY A 87 6.85 -2.67 1.17
C GLY A 87 5.81 -2.19 0.14
N ALA A 88 5.97 -2.59 -1.13
CA ALA A 88 5.02 -2.27 -2.20
C ALA A 88 3.63 -2.89 -1.97
N VAL A 89 3.56 -4.16 -1.55
CA VAL A 89 2.29 -4.86 -1.30
C VAL A 89 1.49 -4.19 -0.17
N VAL A 90 2.14 -3.83 0.94
CA VAL A 90 1.50 -3.10 2.05
C VAL A 90 0.96 -1.76 1.56
N LEU A 91 1.73 -1.07 0.71
CA LEU A 91 1.37 0.25 0.19
C LEU A 91 0.12 0.21 -0.71
N VAL A 92 0.01 -0.80 -1.57
CA VAL A 92 -1.14 -0.98 -2.46
C VAL A 92 -2.39 -1.35 -1.67
N ASN A 93 -2.30 -2.35 -0.80
CA ASN A 93 -3.46 -2.96 -0.14
C ASN A 93 -3.91 -2.20 1.12
N GLU A 94 -2.98 -1.91 2.03
CA GLU A 94 -3.34 -1.47 3.38
C GLU A 94 -3.42 0.05 3.51
N MET A 95 -2.59 0.78 2.77
CA MET A 95 -2.60 2.25 2.84
C MET A 95 -3.97 2.82 2.46
N ASN A 96 -4.69 2.15 1.56
CA ASN A 96 -6.04 2.56 1.15
C ASN A 96 -7.09 2.43 2.28
N ASN A 97 -6.86 1.49 3.21
CA ASN A 97 -7.72 1.29 4.38
C ASN A 97 -7.40 2.35 5.44
N VAL A 98 -6.12 2.61 5.68
CA VAL A 98 -5.66 3.65 6.62
C VAL A 98 -6.15 5.04 6.20
N ILE A 99 -6.02 5.39 4.91
CA ILE A 99 -6.50 6.67 4.38
C ILE A 99 -8.01 6.81 4.59
N ARG A 100 -8.80 5.79 4.24
CA ARG A 100 -10.26 5.82 4.43
C ARG A 100 -10.66 5.91 5.90
N PHE A 101 -9.91 5.25 6.79
CA PHE A 101 -10.14 5.35 8.22
C PHE A 101 -9.93 6.80 8.71
N ILE A 102 -8.80 7.41 8.38
CA ILE A 102 -8.48 8.77 8.81
C ILE A 102 -9.46 9.79 8.22
N LEU A 103 -9.81 9.66 6.93
CA LEU A 103 -10.80 10.56 6.31
C LEU A 103 -12.19 10.39 6.92
N GLY A 104 -12.59 9.15 7.25
CA GLY A 104 -13.85 8.87 7.95
C GLY A 104 -13.93 9.48 9.35
N LEU A 105 -12.78 9.62 10.05
CA LEU A 105 -12.72 10.34 11.33
C LEU A 105 -12.94 11.84 11.18
N ILE A 106 -12.51 12.41 10.06
CA ILE A 106 -12.54 13.86 9.82
C ILE A 106 -13.87 14.29 9.14
N LYS A 107 -14.76 13.34 8.77
CA LYS A 107 -16.06 13.60 8.11
C LYS A 107 -15.98 14.61 6.97
N THR A 108 -14.94 14.49 6.14
CA THR A 108 -14.66 15.42 5.03
C THR A 108 -15.36 15.05 3.73
N GLU A 109 -16.32 14.13 3.76
CA GLU A 109 -17.07 13.75 2.57
C GLU A 109 -17.77 14.98 1.98
N PRO A 110 -17.42 15.40 0.76
CA PRO A 110 -18.20 16.40 0.06
C PRO A 110 -19.61 15.83 -0.07
N ARG A 111 -20.64 16.64 0.16
CA ARG A 111 -21.99 16.27 -0.29
C ARG A 111 -21.91 16.21 -1.81
N LEU A 112 -21.62 15.03 -2.35
CA LEU A 112 -21.76 14.73 -3.78
C LEU A 112 -23.14 15.25 -4.16
N LYS A 113 -23.17 16.24 -5.05
CA LYS A 113 -24.43 16.72 -5.62
C LYS A 113 -25.07 15.49 -6.25
N ALA A 114 -26.14 14.99 -5.64
CA ALA A 114 -26.91 13.87 -6.14
C ALA A 114 -27.48 14.26 -7.52
N THR A 115 -26.69 14.03 -8.56
CA THR A 115 -27.13 14.04 -9.93
C THR A 115 -27.56 12.62 -10.26
N THR A 116 -28.63 12.48 -11.04
CA THR A 116 -29.46 11.29 -11.18
C THR A 116 -28.80 10.14 -11.96
N ASP A 117 -27.46 10.12 -12.05
CA ASP A 117 -26.65 9.20 -12.88
C ASP A 117 -25.66 8.40 -12.01
N ASP A 118 -26.18 7.42 -11.27
CA ASP A 118 -25.47 6.50 -10.36
C ASP A 118 -24.29 5.75 -11.07
N ASP A 119 -24.39 5.58 -12.39
CA ASP A 119 -23.43 4.87 -13.23
C ASP A 119 -22.19 5.70 -13.61
N LEU A 120 -22.28 7.02 -13.60
CA LEU A 120 -21.15 7.92 -13.86
C LEU A 120 -20.31 8.12 -12.60
N ASP A 121 -20.98 8.33 -11.46
CA ASP A 121 -20.34 8.56 -10.17
C ASP A 121 -19.53 7.33 -9.71
N SER A 122 -20.10 6.12 -9.88
CA SER A 122 -19.39 4.86 -9.59
C SER A 122 -18.13 4.65 -10.45
N LYS A 123 -18.16 5.06 -11.73
CA LYS A 123 -16.98 4.99 -12.62
C LYS A 123 -15.90 6.01 -12.23
N GLU A 124 -16.29 7.22 -11.85
CA GLU A 124 -15.34 8.25 -11.40
C GLU A 124 -14.67 7.88 -10.06
N LEU A 125 -15.44 7.34 -9.11
CA LEU A 125 -14.93 6.78 -7.85
C LEU A 125 -13.94 5.63 -8.11
N GLY A 126 -14.23 4.78 -9.09
CA GLY A 126 -13.32 3.72 -9.54
C GLY A 126 -11.99 4.25 -10.10
N ARG A 127 -12.05 5.30 -10.95
CA ARG A 127 -10.85 5.94 -11.52
C ARG A 127 -10.00 6.61 -10.45
N GLY A 128 -10.61 7.31 -9.50
CA GLY A 128 -9.92 7.95 -8.37
C GLY A 128 -9.12 6.94 -7.53
N LYS A 129 -9.68 5.74 -7.28
CA LYS A 129 -8.99 4.65 -6.57
C LYS A 129 -7.74 4.18 -7.31
N ILE A 130 -7.84 3.98 -8.63
CA ILE A 130 -6.71 3.52 -9.46
C ILE A 130 -5.61 4.58 -9.49
N ILE A 131 -5.96 5.85 -9.72
CA ILE A 131 -5.01 6.97 -9.69
C ILE A 131 -4.27 7.01 -8.35
N GLY A 132 -5.00 6.86 -7.24
CA GLY A 132 -4.40 6.84 -5.91
C GLY A 132 -3.45 5.66 -5.68
N VAL A 133 -3.67 4.48 -6.30
CA VAL A 133 -2.70 3.37 -6.25
C VAL A 133 -1.45 3.69 -7.09
N LEU A 134 -1.62 4.26 -8.27
CA LEU A 134 -0.51 4.61 -9.16
C LEU A 134 0.41 5.67 -8.53
N GLU A 135 -0.15 6.74 -7.98
CA GLU A 135 0.58 7.80 -7.28
C GLU A 135 1.42 7.25 -6.14
N ARG A 136 0.81 6.38 -5.33
CA ARG A 136 1.44 5.68 -4.22
C ARG A 136 2.63 4.81 -4.67
N MET A 137 2.49 4.09 -5.78
CA MET A 137 3.58 3.32 -6.38
C MET A 137 4.69 4.22 -6.93
N LEU A 138 4.36 5.36 -7.54
CA LEU A 138 5.34 6.32 -8.02
C LEU A 138 6.14 6.94 -6.87
N PHE A 139 5.47 7.34 -5.78
CA PHE A 139 6.16 7.82 -4.57
C PHE A 139 7.09 6.77 -3.99
N TYR A 140 6.63 5.52 -3.92
CA TYR A 140 7.44 4.41 -3.45
C TYR A 140 8.74 4.25 -4.26
N LEU A 141 8.61 4.21 -5.58
CA LEU A 141 9.77 4.08 -6.49
C LEU A 141 10.72 5.27 -6.35
N PHE A 142 10.20 6.50 -6.40
CA PHE A 142 11.04 7.71 -6.35
C PHE A 142 11.72 7.91 -5.01
N VAL A 143 11.05 7.63 -3.88
CA VAL A 143 11.67 7.76 -2.56
C VAL A 143 12.71 6.65 -2.33
N LEU A 144 12.49 5.43 -2.84
CA LEU A 144 13.49 4.36 -2.80
C LEU A 144 14.75 4.72 -3.62
N THR A 145 14.58 5.30 -4.81
CA THR A 145 15.71 5.75 -5.64
C THR A 145 16.30 7.09 -5.20
N GLY A 146 15.73 7.75 -4.18
CA GLY A 146 16.17 9.05 -3.68
C GLY A 146 15.83 10.26 -4.58
N ASN A 147 14.94 10.09 -5.56
CA ASN A 147 14.54 11.13 -6.50
C ASN A 147 13.30 11.90 -6.00
N TYR A 148 13.48 12.71 -4.95
CA TYR A 148 12.38 13.44 -4.32
C TYR A 148 11.76 14.51 -5.23
N SER A 149 12.52 15.05 -6.20
CA SER A 149 11.99 15.99 -7.19
C SER A 149 10.87 15.38 -8.03
N SER A 150 10.94 14.08 -8.31
CA SER A 150 9.90 13.36 -9.06
C SER A 150 8.61 13.18 -8.25
N VAL A 151 8.70 13.12 -6.92
CA VAL A 151 7.52 13.12 -6.03
C VAL A 151 6.77 14.44 -6.15
N ALA A 152 7.49 15.57 -6.11
CA ALA A 152 6.92 16.90 -6.29
C ALA A 152 6.28 17.05 -7.68
N PHE A 153 6.94 16.54 -8.73
CA PHE A 153 6.39 16.54 -10.09
C PHE A 153 5.04 15.80 -10.18
N VAL A 154 4.92 14.61 -9.57
CA VAL A 154 3.65 13.85 -9.57
C VAL A 154 2.55 14.60 -8.84
N LEU A 155 2.85 15.21 -7.68
CA LEU A 155 1.89 16.03 -6.93
C LEU A 155 1.40 17.23 -7.76
N THR A 156 2.32 17.95 -8.39
CA THR A 156 1.99 19.08 -9.26
C THR A 156 1.18 18.63 -10.47
N ALA A 157 1.56 17.55 -11.14
CA ALA A 157 0.83 17.01 -12.29
C ALA A 157 -0.61 16.62 -11.91
N LYS A 158 -0.81 16.03 -10.72
CA LYS A 158 -2.13 15.69 -10.20
C LYS A 158 -2.99 16.94 -9.96
N ALA A 159 -2.44 17.95 -9.29
CA ALA A 159 -3.14 19.20 -9.04
C ALA A 159 -3.46 19.95 -10.35
N PHE A 160 -2.53 19.95 -11.30
CA PHE A 160 -2.71 20.58 -12.61
C PHE A 160 -3.81 19.91 -13.44
N ALA A 161 -3.86 18.57 -13.46
CA ALA A 161 -4.88 17.82 -14.18
C ALA A 161 -6.31 18.11 -13.69
N ARG A 162 -6.46 18.50 -12.42
CA ARG A 162 -7.75 18.84 -11.79
C ARG A 162 -7.92 20.34 -11.52
N PHE A 163 -7.09 21.19 -12.12
CA PHE A 163 -7.07 22.63 -11.82
C PHE A 163 -8.45 23.29 -11.92
N LYS A 164 -9.26 22.92 -12.92
CA LYS A 164 -10.63 23.44 -13.09
C LYS A 164 -11.61 23.01 -11.99
N GLU A 165 -11.42 21.83 -11.40
CA GLU A 165 -12.28 21.32 -10.32
C GLU A 165 -11.94 22.01 -8.99
N LEU A 166 -10.73 22.57 -8.86
CA LEU A 166 -10.28 23.30 -7.65
C LEU A 166 -10.97 24.66 -7.46
N ASP A 167 -11.74 25.13 -8.43
CA ASP A 167 -12.58 26.33 -8.28
C ASP A 167 -13.74 26.09 -7.28
N ASP A 168 -14.17 24.83 -7.11
CA ASP A 168 -15.10 24.44 -6.05
C ASP A 168 -14.33 24.23 -4.74
N LYS A 169 -14.57 25.12 -3.78
CA LYS A 169 -13.87 25.16 -2.49
C LYS A 169 -14.02 23.85 -1.71
N ASP A 170 -15.21 23.26 -1.66
CA ASP A 170 -15.47 22.05 -0.87
C ASP A 170 -14.73 20.85 -1.49
N PHE A 171 -14.73 20.78 -2.83
CA PHE A 171 -13.97 19.77 -3.57
C PHE A 171 -12.46 19.97 -3.41
N ALA A 172 -11.97 21.21 -3.50
CA ALA A 172 -10.56 21.53 -3.36
C ALA A 172 -10.03 21.14 -1.97
N GLU A 173 -10.76 21.46 -0.90
CA GLU A 173 -10.39 21.08 0.47
C GLU A 173 -10.35 19.56 0.64
N TYR A 174 -11.36 18.84 0.17
CA TYR A 174 -11.38 17.36 0.21
C TYR A 174 -10.21 16.74 -0.56
N MET A 175 -9.96 17.21 -1.79
CA MET A 175 -8.89 16.69 -2.64
C MET A 175 -7.51 16.99 -2.03
N LEU A 176 -7.34 18.16 -1.42
CA LEU A 176 -6.08 18.56 -0.79
C LEU A 176 -5.80 17.71 0.46
N ILE A 177 -6.80 17.54 1.34
CA ILE A 177 -6.69 16.69 2.53
C ILE A 177 -6.38 15.24 2.12
N GLY A 178 -7.13 14.68 1.17
CA GLY A 178 -6.95 13.30 0.71
C GLY A 178 -5.57 13.07 0.07
N THR A 179 -5.11 13.98 -0.78
CA THR A 179 -3.82 13.86 -1.46
C THR A 179 -2.66 14.03 -0.48
N LEU A 180 -2.67 15.06 0.38
CA LEU A 180 -1.60 15.29 1.35
C LEU A 180 -1.49 14.14 2.35
N LEU A 181 -2.60 13.64 2.87
CA LEU A 181 -2.62 12.50 3.78
C LEU A 181 -2.05 11.24 3.12
N SER A 182 -2.53 10.89 1.93
CA SER A 182 -2.05 9.72 1.18
C SER A 182 -0.56 9.81 0.87
N SER A 183 -0.11 10.98 0.43
CA SER A 183 1.29 11.25 0.09
C SER A 183 2.18 11.14 1.30
N ALA A 184 1.81 11.78 2.42
CA ALA A 184 2.56 11.76 3.65
C ALA A 184 2.73 10.33 4.19
N LEU A 185 1.64 9.55 4.26
CA LEU A 185 1.68 8.16 4.71
C LEU A 185 2.55 7.27 3.82
N SER A 186 2.44 7.46 2.50
CA SER A 186 3.20 6.66 1.53
C SER A 186 4.68 6.97 1.56
N ILE A 187 5.04 8.25 1.64
CA ILE A 187 6.42 8.70 1.80
C ILE A 187 6.99 8.18 3.11
N PHE A 188 6.27 8.35 4.22
CA PHE A 188 6.69 7.87 5.55
C PHE A 188 6.95 6.36 5.56
N TRP A 189 6.01 5.56 5.04
CA TRP A 189 6.18 4.12 4.92
C TRP A 189 7.39 3.74 4.06
N THR A 190 7.58 4.43 2.94
CA THR A 190 8.73 4.17 2.05
C THR A 190 10.05 4.48 2.75
N PHE A 191 10.10 5.54 3.55
CA PHE A 191 11.27 5.88 4.37
C PHE A 191 11.60 4.77 5.38
N ILE A 192 10.60 4.20 6.04
CA ILE A 192 10.80 3.04 6.94
C ILE A 192 11.42 1.89 6.17
N ILE A 193 10.85 1.52 5.01
CA ILE A 193 11.39 0.43 4.18
C ILE A 193 12.82 0.72 3.74
N ARG A 194 13.12 1.95 3.32
CA ARG A 194 14.47 2.34 2.91
C ARG A 194 15.47 2.29 4.06
N ALA A 195 15.08 2.75 5.25
CA ALA A 195 15.92 2.68 6.45
C ALA A 195 16.22 1.22 6.84
N VAL A 196 15.21 0.35 6.72
CA VAL A 196 15.33 -1.09 6.94
C VAL A 196 16.28 -1.72 5.92
N ILE A 197 16.16 -1.39 4.64
CA ILE A 197 17.08 -1.87 3.58
C ILE A 197 18.52 -1.42 3.83
N ALA A 198 18.72 -0.20 4.33
CA ALA A 198 20.05 0.33 4.65
C ALA A 198 20.71 -0.38 5.85
N SER A 199 19.92 -1.05 6.69
CA SER A 199 20.41 -1.83 7.84
C SER A 199 20.80 -3.27 7.53
N LEU A 200 20.64 -3.71 6.25
CA LEU A 200 20.96 -5.04 5.73
C LEU A 200 22.22 -5.06 4.86
#